data_AF-A0A6P1ZFM4-F1
#
_entry.id   AF-A0A6P1ZFM4-F1
#
_cell.length_a   1.000
_cell.length_b   1.000
_cell.length_c   1.000
_cell.angle_alpha   90.00
_cell.angle_beta   90.00
_cell.angle_gamma   90.00
#
_symmetry.space_group_name_H-M   'P 1'
#
loop_
_entity.id
_entity.type
_entity.pdbx_description
1 polymer ?
#
loop_
_entity_poly.entity_id
_entity_poly.type
_entity_poly.pdbx_seq_one_letter_code
_entity_poly.pdbx_strand_id
1 'polypeptide(L)'
;MTTETSTAYQRLWNNMLLGDWFIDTADSDNDWNYVIHNTNPYGNTAGNWALYEFADGAQIPVYTTDWEALYTTSFAFDGLPREDHPVTLLETMLASGTLLGDVGFDGWDPYNSSHSGSSTWTLDEALNIELMGDVTIAFQAACANDVIFETVTAPTPEPATLLLLGAGLGVLGLVRRRRQAI
;
A
#
# COMPACT_ATOMS: atom_id res chain seq x y z
N MET A 1 -17.11 11.59 33.20
CA MET A 1 -16.83 10.99 31.88
C MET A 1 -18.15 10.99 31.13
N THR A 2 -18.41 12.05 30.38
CA THR A 2 -19.68 12.31 29.69
C THR A 2 -19.69 11.57 28.36
N THR A 3 -20.81 10.93 28.04
CA THR A 3 -21.12 10.15 26.82
C THR A 3 -21.22 10.99 25.54
N GLU A 4 -20.45 12.08 25.42
CA GLU A 4 -20.39 12.93 24.22
C GLU A 4 -19.48 12.36 23.12
N THR A 5 -18.87 11.19 23.33
CA THR A 5 -17.86 10.66 22.42
C THR A 5 -18.42 9.82 21.27
N SER A 6 -19.67 9.34 21.28
CA SER A 6 -20.14 8.44 20.21
C SER A 6 -20.51 9.18 18.91
N THR A 7 -21.20 10.32 18.99
CA THR A 7 -21.72 11.02 17.80
C THR A 7 -20.66 11.88 17.11
N ALA A 8 -19.71 12.45 17.86
CA ALA A 8 -18.58 13.17 17.28
C ALA A 8 -17.65 12.22 16.52
N TYR A 9 -17.32 11.06 17.10
CA TYR A 9 -16.50 10.06 16.41
C TYR A 9 -17.19 9.44 15.19
N GLN A 10 -18.52 9.25 15.25
CA GLN A 10 -19.32 8.84 14.08
C GLN A 10 -19.18 9.82 12.91
N ARG A 11 -19.29 11.12 13.20
CA ARG A 11 -19.14 12.16 12.19
C ARG A 11 -17.73 12.22 11.63
N LEU A 12 -16.71 12.02 12.46
CA LEU A 12 -15.34 11.99 11.98
C LEU A 12 -15.13 10.80 11.06
N TRP A 13 -15.42 9.57 11.50
CA TRP A 13 -15.21 8.35 10.71
C TRP A 13 -15.89 8.37 9.34
N ASN A 14 -17.14 8.82 9.29
CA ASN A 14 -17.91 8.87 8.04
C ASN A 14 -17.43 9.97 7.08
N ASN A 15 -16.67 10.95 7.57
CA ASN A 15 -16.09 12.04 6.78
C ASN A 15 -14.57 11.93 6.67
N MET A 16 -13.98 10.84 7.17
CA MET A 16 -12.55 10.59 7.05
C MET A 16 -12.23 10.26 5.61
N LEU A 17 -11.21 10.91 5.08
CA LEU A 17 -10.62 10.55 3.82
C LEU A 17 -9.41 9.66 4.07
N LEU A 18 -9.28 8.67 3.21
CA LEU A 18 -8.14 7.77 3.25
C LEU A 18 -6.97 8.42 2.54
N GLY A 19 -5.78 8.22 3.10
CA GLY A 19 -4.54 8.59 2.45
C GLY A 19 -4.18 7.64 1.33
N ASP A 20 -3.05 7.95 0.73
CA ASP A 20 -2.44 7.09 -0.27
C ASP A 20 -1.75 5.90 0.42
N TRP A 21 -1.67 4.78 -0.30
CA TRP A 21 -0.71 3.73 0.06
C TRP A 21 0.59 3.98 -0.67
N PHE A 22 1.68 3.95 0.06
CA PHE A 22 3.03 4.03 -0.48
C PHE A 22 3.70 2.66 -0.39
N ILE A 23 4.39 2.26 -1.44
CA ILE A 23 5.03 0.95 -1.54
C ILE A 23 6.44 1.17 -2.10
N ASP A 24 7.45 0.74 -1.35
CA ASP A 24 8.85 0.67 -1.72
C ASP A 24 9.20 -0.82 -1.88
N THR A 25 9.81 -1.16 -3.02
CA THR A 25 10.11 -2.51 -3.46
C THR A 25 11.58 -2.64 -3.86
N ALA A 26 12.17 -3.79 -3.53
CA ALA A 26 13.27 -4.43 -4.26
C ALA A 26 14.67 -3.80 -4.22
N ASP A 27 14.86 -2.50 -4.04
CA ASP A 27 16.20 -1.89 -4.17
C ASP A 27 16.77 -1.25 -2.89
N SER A 28 15.94 -1.08 -1.85
CA SER A 28 16.33 -0.42 -0.59
C SER A 28 16.91 0.99 -0.81
N ASP A 29 16.51 1.67 -1.88
CA ASP A 29 16.98 3.03 -2.17
C ASP A 29 16.35 4.07 -1.24
N ASN A 30 15.31 3.69 -0.50
CA ASN A 30 14.47 4.51 0.38
C ASN A 30 13.66 5.56 -0.37
N ASP A 31 13.25 5.27 -1.61
CA ASP A 31 12.26 6.01 -2.37
C ASP A 31 11.00 5.15 -2.57
N TRP A 32 9.83 5.79 -2.65
CA TRP A 32 8.59 5.10 -2.98
C TRP A 32 8.54 4.77 -4.47
N ASN A 33 8.53 3.48 -4.83
CA ASN A 33 8.39 3.06 -6.23
C ASN A 33 6.93 3.07 -6.68
N TYR A 34 5.97 2.84 -5.78
CA TYR A 34 4.55 2.85 -6.14
C TYR A 34 3.68 3.61 -5.15
N VAL A 35 2.60 4.20 -5.69
CA VAL A 35 1.57 4.86 -4.90
C VAL A 35 0.19 4.43 -5.36
N ILE A 36 -0.64 3.92 -4.45
CA ILE A 36 -2.08 3.76 -4.66
C ILE A 36 -2.73 5.06 -4.21
N HIS A 37 -3.18 5.85 -5.18
CA HIS A 37 -3.69 7.19 -4.97
C HIS A 37 -5.21 7.24 -5.07
N ASN A 38 -5.85 8.03 -4.19
CA ASN A 38 -7.28 8.34 -4.32
C ASN A 38 -7.50 9.50 -5.31
N THR A 39 -7.90 9.16 -6.54
CA THR A 39 -8.16 10.11 -7.63
C THR A 39 -9.36 11.03 -7.37
N ASN A 40 -10.13 10.80 -6.30
CA ASN A 40 -11.19 11.69 -5.85
C ASN A 40 -10.97 12.10 -4.39
N PRO A 41 -10.44 13.31 -4.13
CA PRO A 41 -10.11 13.77 -2.78
C PRO A 41 -11.34 14.01 -1.91
N TYR A 42 -12.56 13.78 -2.40
CA TYR A 42 -13.80 14.01 -1.66
C TYR A 42 -14.52 12.72 -1.24
N GLY A 43 -13.99 11.54 -1.53
CA GLY A 43 -14.64 10.31 -1.09
C GLY A 43 -13.85 9.02 -1.24
N ASN A 44 -14.17 8.06 -0.38
CA ASN A 44 -13.63 6.70 -0.39
C ASN A 44 -14.62 5.78 -1.11
N THR A 45 -14.70 5.83 -2.44
CA THR A 45 -15.62 4.98 -3.21
C THR A 45 -14.87 4.13 -4.23
N ALA A 46 -15.48 3.00 -4.59
CA ALA A 46 -15.00 2.17 -5.70
C ALA A 46 -14.81 3.01 -6.97
N GLY A 47 -13.74 2.75 -7.71
CA GLY A 47 -13.40 3.45 -8.95
C GLY A 47 -12.63 4.77 -8.79
N ASN A 48 -12.31 5.19 -7.57
CA ASN A 48 -11.50 6.38 -7.32
C ASN A 48 -10.06 6.06 -6.93
N TRP A 49 -9.57 4.85 -7.21
CA TRP A 49 -8.23 4.45 -6.79
C TRP A 49 -7.42 4.04 -8.00
N ALA A 50 -6.19 4.52 -8.08
CA ALA A 50 -5.29 4.24 -9.18
C ALA A 50 -3.89 3.96 -8.66
N LEU A 51 -3.18 3.07 -9.35
CA LEU A 51 -1.80 2.72 -9.04
C LEU A 51 -0.86 3.51 -9.97
N TYR A 52 0.09 4.20 -9.36
CA TYR A 52 1.17 4.89 -10.05
C TYR A 52 2.50 4.21 -9.74
N GLU A 53 3.36 4.12 -10.76
CA GLU A 53 4.75 3.67 -10.66
C GLU A 53 5.69 4.86 -10.89
N PHE A 54 6.75 4.93 -10.11
CA PHE A 54 7.78 5.93 -10.17
C PHE A 54 9.10 5.27 -10.55
N ALA A 55 9.82 5.86 -11.50
CA ALA A 55 11.14 5.37 -11.89
C ALA A 55 12.14 5.53 -10.73
N ASP A 56 13.13 4.64 -10.64
CA ASP A 56 14.21 4.73 -9.66
C ASP A 56 14.84 6.13 -9.66
N GLY A 57 14.95 6.73 -8.46
CA GLY A 57 15.44 8.09 -8.28
C GLY A 57 14.48 9.20 -8.73
N ALA A 58 13.18 8.92 -8.87
CA ALA A 58 12.13 9.93 -9.05
C ALA A 58 11.97 10.86 -7.83
N GLN A 59 12.74 10.63 -6.75
CA GLN A 59 12.88 11.51 -5.59
C GLN A 59 11.59 11.66 -4.78
N ILE A 60 10.91 10.54 -4.52
CA ILE A 60 9.88 10.51 -3.46
C ILE A 60 10.46 9.74 -2.26
N PRO A 61 11.39 10.35 -1.52
CA PRO A 61 12.04 9.68 -0.41
C PRO A 61 11.02 9.28 0.67
N VAL A 62 11.18 8.05 1.16
CA VAL A 62 10.48 7.50 2.31
C VAL A 62 10.69 8.40 3.54
N TYR A 63 11.90 8.96 3.68
CA TYR A 63 12.25 9.90 4.74
C TYR A 63 12.68 11.25 4.17
N THR A 64 11.91 12.30 4.44
CA THR A 64 12.27 13.67 4.04
C THR A 64 11.96 14.70 5.12
N THR A 65 12.75 15.77 5.15
CA THR A 65 12.46 16.97 5.93
C THR A 65 11.67 18.01 5.14
N ASP A 66 11.63 17.89 3.81
CA ASP A 66 10.94 18.79 2.88
C ASP A 66 9.62 18.17 2.40
N TRP A 67 8.83 17.67 3.35
CA TRP A 67 7.61 16.92 3.06
C TRP A 67 6.53 17.82 2.43
N GLU A 68 6.54 19.13 2.69
CA GLU A 68 5.60 20.11 2.12
C GLU A 68 5.69 20.19 0.59
N ALA A 69 6.87 19.91 0.03
CA ALA A 69 7.09 19.92 -1.42
C ALA A 69 6.57 18.65 -2.11
N LEU A 70 6.31 17.58 -1.35
CA LEU A 70 5.99 16.25 -1.88
C LEU A 70 4.56 15.81 -1.56
N TYR A 71 4.04 16.17 -0.40
CA TYR A 71 2.81 15.61 0.14
C TYR A 71 1.78 16.68 0.47
N THR A 72 0.51 16.34 0.32
CA THR A 72 -0.54 17.09 1.02
C THR A 72 -0.63 16.60 2.45
N THR A 73 -0.87 17.54 3.36
CA THR A 73 -1.18 17.22 4.75
C THR A 73 -2.66 17.01 4.94
N SER A 74 -3.00 16.33 6.03
CA SER A 74 -4.39 16.04 6.33
C SER A 74 -5.25 17.29 6.34
N PHE A 75 -6.45 17.18 5.78
CA PHE A 75 -7.52 18.12 6.07
C PHE A 75 -8.60 17.43 6.88
N ALA A 76 -8.94 18.03 8.02
CA ALA A 76 -10.14 17.67 8.75
C ALA A 76 -11.31 18.48 8.20
N PHE A 77 -12.41 17.81 7.82
CA PHE A 77 -13.72 18.44 7.82
C PHE A 77 -14.00 18.95 9.24
N ASP A 78 -14.42 20.22 9.38
CA ASP A 78 -14.68 20.93 10.65
C ASP A 78 -13.47 21.45 11.46
N GLY A 79 -12.30 21.64 10.82
CA GLY A 79 -11.35 22.67 11.28
C GLY A 79 -10.44 22.29 12.46
N LEU A 80 -10.20 21.01 12.69
CA LEU A 80 -9.06 20.54 13.50
C LEU A 80 -8.07 19.78 12.59
N PRO A 81 -7.46 20.43 11.59
CA PRO A 81 -6.45 19.77 10.77
C PRO A 81 -5.33 19.28 11.69
N ARG A 82 -4.85 18.07 11.45
CA ARG A 82 -3.50 17.77 11.88
C ARG A 82 -2.57 18.48 10.92
N GLU A 83 -1.95 19.52 11.45
CA GLU A 83 -0.84 20.18 10.79
C GLU A 83 0.33 19.18 10.71
N ASP A 84 1.06 19.21 9.60
CA ASP A 84 2.37 18.58 9.42
C ASP A 84 2.43 17.03 9.35
N HIS A 85 1.33 16.37 8.95
CA HIS A 85 1.35 14.93 8.66
C HIS A 85 1.06 14.64 7.18
N PRO A 86 2.05 14.12 6.41
CA PRO A 86 1.86 13.67 5.03
C PRO A 86 0.80 12.58 4.93
N VAL A 87 -0.16 12.73 4.02
CA VAL A 87 -1.25 11.73 3.87
C VAL A 87 -1.44 11.30 2.42
N THR A 88 -1.28 12.22 1.48
CA THR A 88 -1.35 11.90 0.05
C THR A 88 -0.21 12.58 -0.69
N LEU A 89 0.19 11.99 -1.81
CA LEU A 89 1.17 12.59 -2.70
C LEU A 89 0.55 13.80 -3.40
N LEU A 90 1.34 14.85 -3.63
CA LEU A 90 0.88 16.01 -4.40
C LEU A 90 0.61 15.62 -5.86
N GLU A 91 -0.43 16.23 -6.46
CA GLU A 91 -0.76 16.03 -7.88
C GLU A 91 0.42 16.34 -8.82
N THR A 92 1.25 17.31 -8.46
CA THR A 92 2.46 17.65 -9.22
C THR A 92 3.50 16.54 -9.19
N MET A 93 3.58 15.79 -8.09
CA MET A 93 4.45 14.62 -7.96
C MET A 93 3.82 13.41 -8.65
N LEU A 94 2.50 13.19 -8.53
CA LEU A 94 1.80 12.14 -9.29
C LEU A 94 2.02 12.27 -10.80
N ALA A 95 2.10 13.50 -11.32
CA ALA A 95 2.37 13.77 -12.73
C ALA A 95 3.77 13.34 -13.20
N SER A 96 4.72 13.07 -12.29
CA SER A 96 6.02 12.46 -12.64
C SER A 96 5.98 10.94 -12.69
N GLY A 97 4.93 10.32 -12.13
CA GLY A 97 4.70 8.88 -12.17
C GLY A 97 3.99 8.41 -13.44
N THR A 98 4.06 7.10 -13.67
CA THR A 98 3.34 6.40 -14.74
C THR A 98 2.09 5.74 -14.16
N LEU A 99 0.91 6.08 -14.69
CA LEU A 99 -0.33 5.40 -14.33
C LEU A 99 -0.31 3.96 -14.85
N LEU A 100 -0.36 2.99 -13.95
CA LEU A 100 -0.43 1.57 -14.28
C LEU A 100 -1.87 1.10 -14.50
N GLY A 101 -2.83 1.68 -13.76
CA GLY A 101 -4.25 1.39 -13.94
C GLY A 101 -5.08 1.62 -12.68
N ASP A 102 -6.35 1.22 -12.76
CA ASP A 102 -7.31 1.36 -11.67
C ASP A 102 -7.12 0.27 -10.61
N VAL A 103 -7.26 0.64 -9.34
CA VAL A 103 -7.24 -0.27 -8.18
C VAL A 103 -8.67 -0.51 -7.72
N GLY A 104 -9.04 -1.78 -7.57
CA GLY A 104 -10.32 -2.15 -7.00
C GLY A 104 -10.39 -1.69 -5.54
N PHE A 105 -11.50 -1.09 -5.14
CA PHE A 105 -11.70 -0.68 -3.75
C PHE A 105 -13.07 -1.15 -3.27
N ASP A 106 -13.08 -1.80 -2.12
CA ASP A 106 -14.29 -2.18 -1.40
C ASP A 106 -14.15 -1.81 0.08
N GLY A 107 -15.21 -1.27 0.66
CA GLY A 107 -15.28 -0.93 2.08
C GLY A 107 -15.13 0.56 2.41
N TRP A 108 -14.57 0.81 3.61
CA TRP A 108 -14.82 1.99 4.46
C TRP A 108 -16.27 2.05 4.97
N ASP A 109 -16.67 0.96 5.65
CA ASP A 109 -18.00 0.85 6.23
C ASP A 109 -18.33 2.09 7.07
N PRO A 110 -19.56 2.64 6.94
CA PRO A 110 -20.00 3.71 7.79
C PRO A 110 -19.93 3.25 9.25
N TYR A 111 -19.58 4.18 10.13
CA TYR A 111 -19.40 3.91 11.55
C TYR A 111 -20.57 3.09 12.08
N ASN A 112 -20.29 1.87 12.54
CA ASN A 112 -21.25 1.00 13.18
C ASN A 112 -20.95 0.91 14.69
N SER A 113 -21.89 0.38 15.47
CA SER A 113 -21.77 0.27 16.94
C SER A 113 -20.59 -0.59 17.42
N SER A 114 -19.93 -1.32 16.52
CA SER A 114 -18.81 -2.21 16.80
C SER A 114 -17.45 -1.48 16.82
N HIS A 115 -17.39 -0.21 16.41
CA HIS A 115 -16.15 0.58 16.34
C HIS A 115 -15.06 -0.06 15.46
N SER A 116 -15.46 -0.87 14.48
CA SER A 116 -14.55 -1.56 13.56
C SER A 116 -15.11 -1.51 12.14
N GLY A 117 -14.25 -1.21 11.19
CA GLY A 117 -14.53 -1.29 9.76
C GLY A 117 -13.37 -1.97 9.04
N SER A 118 -13.64 -2.41 7.81
CA SER A 118 -12.61 -2.90 6.90
C SER A 118 -12.69 -2.17 5.58
N SER A 119 -11.53 -2.00 4.96
CA SER A 119 -11.41 -1.62 3.56
C SER A 119 -10.42 -2.57 2.89
N THR A 120 -10.63 -2.81 1.62
CA THR A 120 -9.81 -3.71 0.80
C THR A 120 -9.47 -3.00 -0.49
N TRP A 121 -8.17 -2.91 -0.77
CA TRP A 121 -7.65 -2.51 -2.07
C TRP A 121 -7.23 -3.78 -2.79
N THR A 122 -7.78 -3.98 -3.99
CA THR A 122 -7.52 -5.14 -4.83
C THR A 122 -6.72 -4.69 -6.04
N LEU A 123 -5.49 -5.19 -6.11
CA LEU A 123 -4.61 -5.00 -7.25
C LEU A 123 -4.90 -6.14 -8.25
N ASP A 124 -5.33 -5.80 -9.46
CA ASP A 124 -5.51 -6.79 -10.54
C ASP A 124 -4.12 -7.33 -10.97
N GLU A 125 -4.07 -8.58 -11.44
CA GLU A 125 -2.85 -9.21 -11.96
C GLU A 125 -2.23 -8.39 -13.10
N ALA A 126 -3.03 -7.60 -13.82
CA ALA A 126 -2.55 -6.70 -14.85
C ALA A 126 -1.65 -5.56 -14.34
N LEU A 127 -1.72 -5.21 -13.05
CA LEU A 127 -0.94 -4.11 -12.46
C LEU A 127 0.51 -4.50 -12.14
N ASN A 128 0.88 -5.79 -12.24
CA ASN A 128 2.25 -6.34 -12.21
C ASN A 128 3.25 -5.59 -11.29
N ILE A 129 2.95 -5.46 -10.00
CA ILE A 129 3.93 -4.94 -9.03
C ILE A 129 5.01 -5.99 -8.80
N GLU A 130 6.27 -5.61 -9.05
CA GLU A 130 7.42 -6.48 -8.79
C GLU A 130 7.78 -6.45 -7.29
N LEU A 131 7.26 -7.42 -6.53
CA LEU A 131 7.60 -7.60 -5.12
C LEU A 131 8.83 -8.51 -4.99
N MET A 132 10.02 -7.90 -5.07
CA MET A 132 11.28 -8.57 -4.77
C MET A 132 11.90 -8.01 -3.48
N GLY A 133 12.66 -8.83 -2.76
CA GLY A 133 13.42 -8.39 -1.59
C GLY A 133 12.54 -7.96 -0.41
N ASP A 134 12.99 -6.95 0.32
CA ASP A 134 12.18 -6.31 1.35
C ASP A 134 11.19 -5.33 0.69
N VAL A 135 9.96 -5.35 1.17
CA VAL A 135 8.88 -4.48 0.71
C VAL A 135 8.45 -3.63 1.89
N THR A 136 8.54 -2.31 1.75
CA THR A 136 8.03 -1.37 2.74
C THR A 136 6.69 -0.83 2.27
N ILE A 137 5.68 -0.91 3.13
CA ILE A 137 4.37 -0.31 2.90
C ILE A 137 4.11 0.78 3.94
N ALA A 138 3.53 1.89 3.49
CA ALA A 138 3.05 2.94 4.37
C ALA A 138 1.63 3.38 4.02
N PHE A 139 0.82 3.65 5.03
CA PHE A 139 -0.52 4.18 4.90
C PHE A 139 -0.90 4.98 6.13
N GLN A 140 -1.56 6.12 5.92
CA GLN A 140 -2.12 6.93 6.98
C GLN A 140 -3.51 7.41 6.58
N ALA A 141 -4.50 7.27 7.46
CA ALA A 141 -5.79 7.92 7.27
C ALA A 141 -5.69 9.41 7.63
N ALA A 142 -6.39 10.29 6.90
CA ALA A 142 -6.21 11.73 7.01
C ALA A 142 -6.29 12.25 8.45
N CYS A 143 -7.22 11.81 9.29
CA CYS A 143 -7.35 12.35 10.65
C CYS A 143 -6.84 11.43 11.78
N ALA A 144 -6.18 10.31 11.49
CA ALA A 144 -5.73 9.35 12.51
C ALA A 144 -4.28 9.60 12.96
N ASN A 145 -3.95 9.18 14.19
CA ASN A 145 -2.56 9.22 14.74
C ASN A 145 -1.70 8.07 14.24
N ASP A 146 -2.36 7.04 13.72
CA ASP A 146 -1.75 5.76 13.49
C ASP A 146 -1.32 5.70 12.03
N VAL A 147 -0.03 5.57 11.84
CA VAL A 147 0.59 5.25 10.56
C VAL A 147 0.80 3.74 10.55
N ILE A 148 0.30 3.09 9.51
CA ILE A 148 0.77 1.74 9.17
C ILE A 148 2.08 1.97 8.42
N PHE A 149 3.18 1.51 9.00
CA PHE A 149 4.49 1.54 8.36
C PHE A 149 5.18 0.22 8.69
N GLU A 150 5.33 -0.64 7.69
CA GLU A 150 5.87 -1.97 7.89
C GLU A 150 6.75 -2.38 6.73
N THR A 151 7.92 -2.94 7.05
CA THR A 151 8.79 -3.59 6.08
C THR A 151 8.65 -5.10 6.25
N VAL A 152 8.21 -5.78 5.20
CA VAL A 152 8.07 -7.22 5.13
C VAL A 152 9.05 -7.79 4.11
N THR A 153 9.80 -8.81 4.48
CA THR A 153 10.61 -9.54 3.50
C THR A 153 9.67 -10.34 2.61
N ALA A 154 9.64 -10.02 1.31
CA ALA A 154 8.87 -10.80 0.34
C ALA A 154 9.36 -12.26 0.42
N PRO A 155 8.44 -13.24 0.46
CA PRO A 155 8.80 -14.64 0.60
C PRO A 155 9.54 -15.10 -0.66
N THR A 156 10.85 -14.94 -0.65
CA THR A 156 11.73 -15.54 -1.66
C THR A 156 11.83 -17.03 -1.36
N PRO A 157 11.63 -17.92 -2.35
CA PRO A 157 11.81 -19.34 -2.14
C PRO A 157 13.20 -19.60 -1.58
N GLU A 158 13.26 -20.11 -0.34
CA GLU A 158 14.55 -20.35 0.29
C GLU A 158 15.40 -21.25 -0.64
N PRO A 159 16.73 -21.01 -0.75
CA PRO A 159 17.61 -21.82 -1.59
C PRO A 159 17.50 -23.33 -1.31
N ALA A 160 17.18 -23.70 -0.06
CA ALA A 160 16.95 -25.07 0.35
C ALA A 160 15.75 -25.72 -0.35
N THR A 161 14.67 -24.97 -0.60
CA THR A 161 13.45 -25.46 -1.28
C THR A 161 13.73 -25.76 -2.74
N LEU A 162 14.48 -24.89 -3.42
CA LEU A 162 14.94 -25.11 -4.80
C LEU A 162 15.90 -26.30 -4.89
N LEU A 163 16.80 -26.44 -3.93
CA LEU A 163 17.71 -27.58 -3.84
C LEU A 163 16.97 -28.89 -3.60
N LEU A 164 15.97 -28.91 -2.71
CA LEU A 164 15.15 -30.08 -2.43
C LEU A 164 14.32 -30.49 -3.65
N LEU A 165 13.71 -29.52 -4.33
CA LEU A 165 12.99 -29.74 -5.58
C LEU A 165 13.91 -30.31 -6.66
N GLY A 166 15.08 -29.70 -6.86
CA GLY A 166 16.10 -30.16 -7.80
C GLY A 166 16.58 -31.57 -7.49
N ALA A 167 16.86 -31.87 -6.22
CA ALA A 167 17.24 -33.20 -5.76
C ALA A 167 16.13 -34.23 -5.99
N GLY A 168 14.88 -33.88 -5.67
CA GLY A 168 13.71 -34.74 -5.90
C GLY A 168 13.50 -35.09 -7.38
N LEU A 169 13.59 -34.09 -8.26
CA LEU A 169 13.53 -34.27 -9.71
C LEU A 169 14.71 -35.12 -10.23
N GLY A 170 15.91 -34.90 -9.69
CA GLY A 170 17.10 -35.69 -10.02
C GLY A 170 16.93 -37.18 -9.68
N VAL A 171 16.42 -37.49 -8.48
CA VAL A 171 16.13 -38.87 -8.06
C VAL A 171 15.07 -39.52 -8.95
N LEU A 172 13.97 -38.80 -9.24
CA LEU A 172 12.92 -39.29 -10.15
C LEU A 172 13.47 -39.61 -11.55
N GLY A 173 14.35 -38.74 -12.09
CA GLY A 173 15.02 -38.96 -13.36
C GLY A 173 15.88 -40.22 -13.38
N LEU A 174 16.65 -40.47 -12.31
CA LEU A 174 17.46 -41.68 -12.16
C LEU A 174 16.60 -42.95 -12.07
N VAL A 175 15.49 -42.90 -11.33
CA VAL A 175 14.55 -44.04 -11.20
C VAL A 175 13.92 -44.38 -12.55
N ARG A 176 13.50 -43.37 -13.33
CA ARG A 176 12.91 -43.58 -14.65
C ARG A 176 13.88 -44.24 -15.62
N ARG A 177 15.14 -43.79 -15.65
CA ARG A 177 16.20 -44.40 -16.48
C ARG A 177 16.41 -45.88 -16.16
N ARG A 178 16.42 -46.25 -14.88
CA ARG A 178 16.57 -47.65 -14.46
C ARG A 178 15.39 -48.52 -14.89
N ARG A 179 14.17 -47.99 -14.86
CA ARG A 179 12.97 -48.73 -15.28
C ARG A 179 12.86 -48.95 -16.79
N GLN A 180 13.50 -48.12 -17.61
CA GLN A 180 13.52 -48.29 -19.08
C GLN A 180 14.63 -49.22 -19.58
N ALA A 181 15.61 -49.52 -18.72
CA ALA A 181 16.73 -50.42 -19.05
C ALA A 181 16.46 -51.89 -18.68
N ILE A 182 15.28 -52.17 -18.08
CA ILE A 182 14.75 -53.50 -17.76
C ILE A 182 13.61 -53.78 -18.73
#